data_AF-A0A0K1EKF5-F1
#
_entry.id   AF-A0A0K1EKF5-F1
#
_cell.length_a   1.000
_cell.length_b   1.000
_cell.length_c   1.000
_cell.angle_alpha   90.00
_cell.angle_beta   90.00
_cell.angle_gamma   90.00
#
_symmetry.space_group_name_H-M   'P 1'
#
loop_
_entity.id
_entity.type
_entity.pdbx_description
1 polymer ?
#
loop_
_entity_poly.entity_id
_entity_poly.type
_entity_poly.pdbx_seq_one_letter_code
_entity_poly.pdbx_strand_id
1 'polypeptide(L)'
;MNCDLEGEPLDPRLAELNSERDRLRAELQSLRDALHGEQRHAVHLLMGLPAGVCYLRGPEFVYDLANSRYFELTGSRSILGKPIREALPEITGQGFVDILTEVLQTGVPYAASDVPILLKSSEEGPLVEKWLDFTYQPVRSPTGAVEGILVLIVEVTEKVQERRKVELLNTERAALQQELIRAQQEALRELATPLVPLADGVIAMPLVGSVDAERAAQIMETLLRGVSEQSARIALLDVTGVRTVDETVAAALLRAARAVQLLGAEVVLTGLSPVISQTLVALGVDFSGITTLRSLQVGMAYALRAKEETGTARALGAWGSPRRGP
;
A
#
# COMPACT_ATOMS: atom_id res chain seq x y z
N MET A 1 56.24 -48.24 83.73
CA MET A 1 55.23 -47.72 84.67
C MET A 1 54.96 -46.30 84.21
N ASN A 2 53.73 -46.05 83.78
CA ASN A 2 53.24 -44.82 83.14
C ASN A 2 53.04 -43.67 84.15
N CYS A 3 52.77 -42.49 83.58
CA CYS A 3 52.12 -41.30 84.15
C CYS A 3 53.06 -40.25 84.79
N ASP A 4 52.93 -38.96 84.54
CA ASP A 4 52.07 -38.19 83.64
C ASP A 4 52.73 -36.83 83.40
N LEU A 5 52.59 -36.31 82.18
CA LEU A 5 53.10 -35.01 81.74
C LEU A 5 52.24 -33.88 82.31
N GLU A 6 52.86 -32.95 83.02
CA GLU A 6 52.27 -31.67 83.41
C GLU A 6 51.96 -30.84 82.15
N GLY A 7 50.67 -30.61 81.87
CA GLY A 7 50.22 -29.70 80.83
C GLY A 7 50.13 -28.27 81.36
N GLU A 8 50.88 -27.34 80.77
CA GLU A 8 50.76 -25.90 81.02
C GLU A 8 49.31 -25.42 80.76
N PRO A 9 48.75 -24.52 81.59
CA PRO A 9 47.43 -23.97 81.35
C PRO A 9 47.43 -23.13 80.07
N LEU A 10 46.54 -23.46 79.12
CA LEU A 10 46.30 -22.64 77.93
C LEU A 10 46.04 -21.18 78.33
N ASP A 11 46.78 -20.25 77.72
CA ASP A 11 46.57 -18.81 77.87
C ASP A 11 45.11 -18.47 77.52
N PRO A 12 44.30 -17.95 78.46
CA PRO A 12 42.89 -17.64 78.23
C PRO A 12 42.69 -16.64 77.09
N ARG A 13 43.68 -15.79 76.81
CA ARG A 13 43.66 -14.85 75.68
C ARG A 13 43.78 -15.53 74.32
N LEU A 14 44.46 -16.67 74.25
CA LEU A 14 44.57 -17.48 73.04
C LEU A 14 43.26 -18.24 72.75
N ALA A 15 42.55 -18.69 73.78
CA ALA A 15 41.23 -19.31 73.66
C ALA A 15 40.18 -18.31 73.16
N GLU A 16 40.19 -17.09 73.70
CA GLU A 16 39.31 -15.99 73.26
C GLU A 16 39.58 -15.59 71.80
N LEU A 17 40.85 -15.41 71.42
CA LEU A 17 41.23 -15.07 70.04
C LEU A 17 40.89 -16.17 69.04
N ASN A 18 41.02 -17.45 69.43
CA ASN A 18 40.61 -18.58 68.59
C ASN A 18 39.08 -18.61 68.40
N SER A 19 38.30 -18.34 69.46
CA SER A 19 36.85 -18.25 69.37
C SER A 19 36.38 -17.10 68.49
N GLU A 20 37.03 -15.92 68.61
CA GLU A 20 36.74 -14.75 67.77
C GLU A 20 37.09 -15.00 66.29
N ARG A 21 38.26 -15.60 66.02
CA ARG A 21 38.66 -16.02 64.66
C ARG A 21 37.67 -17.00 64.04
N ASP A 22 37.22 -17.99 64.81
CA ASP A 22 36.31 -19.01 64.30
C ASP A 22 34.91 -18.43 64.05
N ARG A 23 34.47 -17.46 64.87
CA ARG A 23 33.26 -16.67 64.62
C ARG A 23 33.37 -15.84 63.34
N LEU A 24 34.46 -15.11 63.14
CA LEU A 24 34.68 -14.30 61.93
C LEU A 24 34.77 -15.17 60.67
N ARG A 25 35.37 -16.37 60.76
CA ARG A 25 35.39 -17.34 59.65
C ARG A 25 33.99 -17.85 59.31
N ALA A 26 33.17 -18.17 60.31
CA ALA A 26 31.79 -18.59 60.09
C ALA A 26 30.94 -17.47 59.45
N GLU A 27 31.12 -16.22 59.90
CA GLU A 27 30.45 -15.06 59.33
C GLU A 27 30.86 -14.79 57.87
N LEU A 28 32.17 -14.81 57.57
CA LEU A 28 32.67 -14.67 56.20
C LEU A 28 32.17 -15.79 55.27
N GLN A 29 32.10 -17.03 55.77
CA GLN A 29 31.57 -18.15 55.00
C GLN A 29 30.07 -17.95 54.71
N SER A 30 29.29 -17.54 55.71
CA SER A 30 27.87 -17.24 55.55
C SER A 30 27.62 -16.10 54.55
N LEU A 31 28.42 -15.03 54.61
CA LEU A 31 28.34 -13.91 53.67
C LEU A 31 28.70 -14.34 52.24
N ARG A 32 29.75 -15.15 52.08
CA ARG A 32 30.17 -15.68 50.78
C ARG A 32 29.11 -16.59 50.18
N ASP A 33 28.51 -17.47 50.98
CA ASP A 33 27.45 -18.36 50.50
C ASP A 33 26.17 -17.60 50.13
N ALA A 34 25.83 -16.54 50.89
CA ALA A 34 24.74 -15.64 50.55
C ALA A 34 24.99 -14.90 49.24
N LEU A 35 26.19 -14.31 49.06
CA LEU A 35 26.58 -13.63 47.82
C LEU A 35 26.56 -14.58 46.62
N HIS A 36 27.10 -15.79 46.75
CA HIS A 36 27.04 -16.81 45.70
C HIS A 36 25.59 -17.27 45.42
N GLY A 37 24.73 -17.29 46.44
CA GLY A 37 23.31 -17.55 46.28
C GLY A 37 22.63 -16.49 45.41
N GLU A 38 22.84 -15.22 45.74
CA GLU A 38 22.29 -14.07 45.02
C GLU A 38 22.83 -14.01 43.57
N GLN A 39 24.14 -14.20 43.39
CA GLN A 39 24.78 -14.26 42.07
C GLN A 39 24.20 -15.38 41.20
N ARG A 40 24.03 -16.59 41.75
CA ARG A 40 23.43 -17.71 41.01
C ARG A 40 22.00 -17.40 40.58
N HIS A 41 21.23 -16.75 41.44
CA HIS A 41 19.86 -16.36 41.11
C HIS A 41 19.83 -15.33 39.97
N ALA A 42 20.66 -14.28 40.03
CA ALA A 42 20.75 -13.27 38.99
C ALA A 42 21.17 -13.85 37.63
N VAL A 43 22.18 -14.74 37.61
CA VAL A 43 22.60 -15.43 36.38
C VAL A 43 21.47 -16.28 35.82
N HIS A 44 20.73 -17.00 36.66
CA HIS A 44 19.61 -17.82 36.21
C HIS A 44 18.50 -16.97 35.56
N LEU A 45 18.13 -15.85 36.17
CA LEU A 45 17.13 -14.93 35.61
C LEU A 45 17.56 -14.39 34.25
N LEU A 46 18.82 -13.95 34.13
CA LEU A 46 19.37 -13.42 32.89
C LEU A 46 19.38 -14.45 31.75
N MET A 47 19.71 -15.71 32.06
CA MET A 47 19.71 -16.81 31.09
C MET A 47 18.30 -17.19 30.62
N GLY A 48 17.28 -16.97 31.45
CA GLY A 48 15.87 -17.25 31.14
C GLY A 48 15.14 -16.15 30.35
N LEU A 49 15.77 -14.99 30.11
CA LEU A 49 15.11 -13.89 29.40
C LEU A 49 14.77 -14.27 27.94
N PRO A 50 13.57 -13.92 27.44
CA PRO A 50 13.19 -14.13 26.04
C PRO A 50 13.79 -13.06 25.10
N ALA A 51 15.00 -12.59 25.39
CA ALA A 51 15.74 -11.62 24.61
C ALA A 51 17.23 -11.93 24.70
N GLY A 52 17.97 -11.71 23.60
CA GLY A 52 19.42 -11.81 23.59
C GLY A 52 20.03 -10.66 24.39
N VAL A 53 20.81 -10.98 25.41
CA VAL A 53 21.51 -10.00 26.24
C VAL A 53 22.99 -10.28 26.20
N CYS A 54 23.82 -9.26 25.98
CA CYS A 54 25.25 -9.35 26.18
C CYS A 54 25.83 -8.06 26.79
N TYR A 55 26.99 -8.18 27.42
CA TYR A 55 27.77 -7.04 27.90
C TYR A 55 29.11 -7.00 27.17
N LEU A 56 29.39 -5.86 26.55
CA LEU A 56 30.60 -5.58 25.79
C LEU A 56 31.46 -4.61 26.59
N ARG A 57 32.67 -5.02 26.97
CA ARG A 57 33.57 -4.25 27.82
C ARG A 57 34.63 -3.51 26.99
N GLY A 58 34.84 -2.24 27.33
CA GLY A 58 35.93 -1.41 26.80
C GLY A 58 35.80 -1.06 25.30
N PRO A 59 36.83 -0.39 24.74
CA PRO A 59 36.82 0.14 23.36
C PRO A 59 36.90 -0.94 22.27
N GLU A 60 37.41 -2.13 22.61
CA GLU A 60 37.46 -3.27 21.69
C GLU A 60 36.17 -4.12 21.71
N PHE A 61 35.19 -3.73 22.53
CA PHE A 61 33.91 -4.42 22.68
C PHE A 61 34.08 -5.91 22.94
N VAL A 62 34.85 -6.25 23.98
CA VAL A 62 35.10 -7.65 24.34
C VAL A 62 33.87 -8.22 25.03
N TYR A 63 33.39 -9.39 24.59
CA TYR A 63 32.27 -10.08 25.21
C TYR A 63 32.64 -10.54 26.62
N ASP A 64 32.05 -9.92 27.64
CA ASP A 64 32.26 -10.29 29.03
C ASP A 64 31.11 -11.17 29.54
N LEU A 65 29.91 -10.95 29.02
CA LEU A 65 28.70 -11.72 29.32
C LEU A 65 27.83 -11.86 28.08
N ALA A 66 27.17 -13.01 27.94
CA ALA A 66 26.10 -13.24 26.98
C ALA A 66 25.13 -14.28 27.53
N ASN A 67 23.82 -14.09 27.32
CA ASN A 67 22.81 -15.05 27.72
C ASN A 67 22.52 -16.08 26.61
N SER A 68 21.77 -17.13 26.95
CA SER A 68 21.44 -18.23 26.04
C SER A 68 20.81 -17.75 24.72
N ARG A 69 19.90 -16.77 24.78
CA ARG A 69 19.27 -16.21 23.58
C ARG A 69 20.24 -15.49 22.65
N TYR A 70 21.25 -14.80 23.21
CA TYR A 70 22.27 -14.14 22.40
C TYR A 70 23.17 -15.18 21.69
N PHE A 71 23.52 -16.26 22.38
CA PHE A 71 24.26 -17.37 21.77
C PHE A 71 23.46 -18.00 20.63
N GLU A 72 22.19 -18.34 20.85
CA GLU A 72 21.30 -18.89 19.82
C GLU A 72 21.22 -17.98 18.59
N LEU A 73 21.01 -16.67 18.81
CA LEU A 73 20.94 -15.66 17.74
C LEU A 73 22.20 -15.66 16.86
N THR A 74 23.37 -15.83 17.49
CA THR A 74 24.70 -15.77 16.87
C THR A 74 25.24 -17.14 16.42
N GLY A 75 24.40 -18.18 16.43
CA GLY A 75 24.76 -19.52 15.93
C GLY A 75 25.56 -20.37 16.92
N SER A 76 25.36 -20.14 18.23
CA SER A 76 25.91 -20.93 19.34
C SER A 76 27.44 -21.08 19.33
N ARG A 77 28.15 -20.08 18.77
CA ARG A 77 29.61 -20.06 18.70
C ARG A 77 30.24 -19.57 20.01
N SER A 78 31.52 -19.86 20.21
CA SER A 78 32.27 -19.39 21.37
C SER A 78 32.69 -17.92 21.21
N ILE A 79 31.92 -17.01 21.83
CA ILE A 79 32.11 -15.55 21.75
C ILE A 79 32.76 -14.91 22.99
N LEU A 80 32.63 -15.51 24.17
CA LEU A 80 33.09 -14.91 25.42
C LEU A 80 34.62 -14.70 25.41
N GLY A 81 35.05 -13.54 25.91
CA GLY A 81 36.45 -13.12 25.97
C GLY A 81 37.02 -12.60 24.64
N LYS A 82 36.27 -12.68 23.54
CA LYS A 82 36.73 -12.22 22.22
C LYS A 82 36.21 -10.81 21.93
N PRO A 83 36.97 -9.98 21.18
CA PRO A 83 36.46 -8.74 20.59
C PRO A 83 35.29 -9.02 19.65
N ILE A 84 34.33 -8.09 19.57
CA ILE A 84 33.15 -8.26 18.71
C ILE A 84 33.49 -8.54 17.24
N ARG A 85 34.56 -7.93 16.73
CA ARG A 85 35.03 -8.08 15.35
C ARG A 85 35.60 -9.48 15.06
N GLU A 86 36.10 -10.17 16.08
CA GLU A 86 36.61 -11.53 15.96
C GLU A 86 35.49 -12.56 16.13
N ALA A 87 34.60 -12.34 17.10
CA ALA A 87 33.48 -13.23 17.37
C ALA A 87 32.41 -13.20 16.25
N LEU A 88 32.12 -12.01 15.73
CA LEU A 88 31.14 -11.76 14.68
C LEU A 88 31.80 -10.93 13.56
N PRO A 89 32.71 -11.50 12.76
CA PRO A 89 33.34 -10.76 11.67
C PRO A 89 32.32 -10.22 10.67
N GLU A 90 31.20 -10.92 10.48
CA GLU A 90 30.15 -10.54 9.53
C GLU A 90 29.47 -9.19 9.83
N ILE A 91 29.44 -8.74 11.09
CA ILE A 91 28.78 -7.45 11.42
C ILE A 91 29.66 -6.24 11.11
N THR A 92 30.95 -6.47 10.82
CA THR A 92 31.87 -5.40 10.45
C THR A 92 31.45 -4.82 9.10
N GLY A 93 31.23 -3.51 9.05
CA GLY A 93 30.75 -2.82 7.85
C GLY A 93 29.23 -2.76 7.69
N GLN A 94 28.46 -3.37 8.60
CA GLN A 94 26.99 -3.23 8.62
C GLN A 94 26.50 -2.03 9.48
N GLY A 95 27.42 -1.23 10.04
CA GLY A 95 27.11 -0.01 10.82
C GLY A 95 26.90 -0.22 12.33
N PHE A 96 26.65 -1.44 12.81
CA PHE A 96 26.40 -1.71 14.24
C PHE A 96 27.58 -1.35 15.15
N VAL A 97 28.82 -1.64 14.70
CA VAL A 97 30.04 -1.34 15.47
C VAL A 97 30.30 0.17 15.55
N ASP A 98 29.88 0.93 14.52
CA ASP A 98 30.02 2.39 14.50
C ASP A 98 29.08 3.02 15.53
N ILE A 99 27.83 2.53 15.61
CA ILE A 99 26.87 2.96 16.64
C ILE A 99 27.37 2.59 18.04
N LEU A 100 27.93 1.38 18.25
CA LEU A 100 28.56 1.02 19.53
C LEU A 100 29.68 1.99 19.91
N THR A 101 30.48 2.41 18.93
CA THR A 101 31.56 3.39 19.13
C THR A 101 31.01 4.76 19.54
N GLU A 102 29.95 5.22 18.89
CA GLU A 102 29.27 6.47 19.25
C GLU A 102 28.67 6.41 20.66
N VAL A 103 27.99 5.33 21.01
CA VAL A 103 27.41 5.12 22.35
C VAL A 103 28.50 5.09 23.43
N LEU A 104 29.64 4.45 23.16
CA LEU A 104 30.76 4.41 24.09
C LEU A 104 31.37 5.80 24.31
N GLN A 105 31.52 6.60 23.26
CA GLN A 105 32.13 7.93 23.30
C GLN A 105 31.20 8.97 23.94
N THR A 106 29.93 8.97 23.56
CA THR A 106 28.94 9.96 23.99
C THR A 106 28.28 9.59 25.32
N GLY A 107 28.17 8.28 25.61
CA GLY A 107 27.39 7.76 26.72
C GLY A 107 25.88 8.00 26.58
N VAL A 108 25.39 8.25 25.36
CA VAL A 108 23.96 8.37 25.04
C VAL A 108 23.46 7.00 24.58
N PRO A 109 22.34 6.47 25.14
CA PRO A 109 21.79 5.20 24.70
C PRO A 109 21.22 5.28 23.28
N TYR A 110 21.26 4.15 22.57
CA TYR A 110 20.70 4.03 21.22
C TYR A 110 19.71 2.86 21.17
N ALA A 111 18.57 3.06 20.51
CA ALA A 111 17.60 1.99 20.28
C ALA A 111 17.05 2.10 18.86
N ALA A 112 16.86 0.95 18.20
CA ALA A 112 16.26 0.87 16.88
C ALA A 112 15.40 -0.38 16.75
N SER A 113 14.40 -0.29 15.87
CA SER A 113 13.44 -1.36 15.60
C SER A 113 13.44 -1.71 14.12
N ASP A 114 13.06 -2.95 13.81
CA ASP A 114 12.97 -3.47 12.45
C ASP A 114 14.27 -3.24 11.65
N VAL A 115 15.44 -3.48 12.25
CA VAL A 115 16.73 -3.30 11.56
C VAL A 115 17.22 -4.64 10.97
N PRO A 116 17.47 -4.72 9.65
CA PRO A 116 18.00 -5.93 9.05
C PRO A 116 19.48 -6.11 9.42
N ILE A 117 19.88 -7.36 9.61
CA ILE A 117 21.26 -7.77 9.83
C ILE A 117 21.52 -9.05 9.05
N LEU A 118 22.73 -9.18 8.51
CA LEU A 118 23.21 -10.44 7.95
C LEU A 118 24.06 -11.15 9.01
N LEU A 119 23.57 -12.29 9.51
CA LEU A 119 24.26 -13.12 10.49
C LEU A 119 24.35 -14.56 10.02
N LYS A 120 25.41 -15.27 10.41
CA LYS A 120 25.45 -16.72 10.19
C LYS A 120 24.77 -17.46 11.33
N SER A 121 23.95 -18.45 10.99
CA SER A 121 23.30 -19.36 11.96
C SER A 121 24.25 -20.43 12.55
N SER A 122 25.50 -20.49 12.07
CA SER A 122 26.61 -21.28 12.60
C SER A 122 27.92 -20.70 12.09
N GLU A 123 29.07 -21.04 12.69
CA GLU A 123 30.38 -20.45 12.36
C GLU A 123 30.76 -20.60 10.86
N GLU A 124 30.44 -21.75 10.27
CA GLU A 124 30.66 -22.07 8.84
C GLU A 124 29.39 -21.92 7.98
N GLY A 125 28.28 -21.44 8.55
CA GLY A 125 26.99 -21.33 7.88
C GLY A 125 26.91 -20.17 6.87
N PRO A 126 25.90 -20.17 5.99
CA PRO A 126 25.61 -19.04 5.12
C PRO A 126 25.14 -17.82 5.93
N LEU A 127 25.32 -16.62 5.37
CA LEU A 127 24.69 -15.41 5.88
C LEU A 127 23.18 -15.50 5.65
N VAL A 128 22.42 -15.26 6.71
CA VAL A 128 20.96 -15.21 6.71
C VAL A 128 20.53 -13.82 7.15
N GLU A 129 19.56 -13.24 6.43
CA GLU A 129 18.93 -11.98 6.84
C GLU A 129 18.03 -12.24 8.04
N LYS A 130 18.29 -11.49 9.12
CA LYS A 130 17.47 -11.43 10.33
C LYS A 130 17.03 -10.00 10.56
N TRP A 131 15.92 -9.81 11.25
CA TRP A 131 15.42 -8.50 11.63
C TRP A 131 15.47 -8.36 13.15
N LEU A 132 16.06 -7.27 13.63
CA LEU A 132 16.31 -7.06 15.06
C LEU A 132 15.66 -5.78 15.56
N ASP A 133 15.04 -5.88 16.74
CA ASP A 133 14.87 -4.76 17.64
C ASP A 133 16.01 -4.80 18.65
N PHE A 134 16.75 -3.71 18.82
CA PHE A 134 17.88 -3.71 19.74
C PHE A 134 18.06 -2.39 20.49
N THR A 135 18.75 -2.47 21.62
CA THR A 135 19.12 -1.32 22.44
C THR A 135 20.55 -1.47 22.93
N TYR A 136 21.32 -0.40 22.78
CA TYR A 136 22.65 -0.21 23.34
C TYR A 136 22.57 0.74 24.51
N GLN A 137 22.78 0.20 25.71
CA GLN A 137 22.72 0.93 26.96
C GLN A 137 24.15 1.09 27.51
N PRO A 138 24.69 2.30 27.62
CA PRO A 138 26.01 2.52 28.18
C PRO A 138 26.01 2.21 29.68
N VAL A 139 27.00 1.44 30.13
CA VAL A 139 27.23 1.11 31.53
C VAL A 139 28.35 2.00 32.04
N ARG A 140 28.07 2.76 33.09
CA ARG A 140 29.02 3.74 33.65
C ARG A 140 29.67 3.16 34.90
N SER A 141 30.97 3.39 35.04
CA SER A 141 31.70 3.12 36.28
C SER A 141 31.32 4.15 37.37
N PRO A 142 31.73 3.92 38.63
CA PRO A 142 31.55 4.90 39.71
C PRO A 142 32.23 6.26 39.45
N THR A 143 33.21 6.32 38.55
CA THR A 143 33.88 7.58 38.16
C THR A 143 33.13 8.34 37.06
N GLY A 144 32.01 7.80 36.56
CA GLY A 144 31.15 8.41 35.54
C GLY A 144 31.54 8.10 34.09
N ALA A 145 32.70 7.48 33.88
CA ALA A 145 33.17 7.02 32.57
C ALA A 145 32.36 5.81 32.08
N VAL A 146 32.12 5.71 30.78
CA VAL A 146 31.46 4.54 30.19
C VAL A 146 32.47 3.39 30.14
N GLU A 147 32.18 2.30 30.85
CA GLU A 147 33.05 1.12 30.97
C GLU A 147 32.73 0.06 29.90
N GLY A 148 31.50 0.07 29.41
CA GLY A 148 31.03 -0.87 28.41
C GLY A 148 29.59 -0.59 27.99
N ILE A 149 29.03 -1.51 27.21
CA ILE A 149 27.69 -1.40 26.65
C ILE A 149 26.93 -2.69 26.93
N LEU A 150 25.77 -2.55 27.56
CA LEU A 150 24.77 -3.59 27.66
C LEU A 150 23.93 -3.58 26.39
N VAL A 151 23.87 -4.72 25.72
CA VAL A 151 23.13 -4.91 24.48
C VAL A 151 21.93 -5.80 24.75
N LEU A 152 20.74 -5.32 24.40
CA LEU A 152 19.49 -6.08 24.39
C LEU A 152 19.06 -6.25 22.94
N ILE A 153 18.72 -7.47 22.53
CA ILE A 153 18.30 -7.80 21.16
C ILE A 153 17.09 -8.72 21.20
N VAL A 154 16.09 -8.41 20.38
CA VAL A 154 14.95 -9.28 20.09
C VAL A 154 14.93 -9.54 18.59
N GLU A 155 14.94 -10.82 18.19
CA GLU A 155 14.74 -11.18 16.79
C GLU A 155 13.26 -11.06 16.43
N VAL A 156 12.95 -10.23 15.44
CA VAL A 156 11.60 -9.93 14.94
C VAL A 156 11.43 -10.36 13.46
N THR A 157 12.29 -11.24 12.96
CA THR A 157 12.29 -11.75 11.58
C THR A 157 10.91 -12.24 11.13
N GLU A 158 10.29 -13.14 11.90
CA GLU A 158 8.97 -13.68 11.58
C GLU A 158 7.90 -12.59 11.51
N LYS A 159 7.86 -11.70 12.51
CA LYS A 159 6.91 -10.59 12.59
C LYS A 159 7.03 -9.63 11.39
N VAL A 160 8.25 -9.30 10.99
CA VAL A 160 8.49 -8.43 9.81
C VAL A 160 8.08 -9.14 8.52
N GLN A 161 8.39 -10.43 8.37
CA GLN A 161 8.01 -11.22 7.20
C GLN A 161 6.49 -11.35 7.06
N GLU A 162 5.78 -11.62 8.16
CA GLU A 162 4.32 -11.67 8.18
C GLU A 162 3.69 -10.33 7.78
N ARG A 163 4.18 -9.23 8.38
CA ARG A 163 3.71 -7.87 8.06
C ARG A 163 3.90 -7.56 6.57
N ARG A 164 5.07 -7.86 6.01
CA ARG A 164 5.37 -7.67 4.59
C ARG A 164 4.49 -8.52 3.67
N LYS A 165 4.21 -9.77 4.05
CA LYS A 165 3.33 -10.65 3.28
C LYS A 165 1.90 -10.09 3.21
N VAL A 166 1.38 -9.58 4.33
CA VAL A 166 0.05 -8.95 4.39
C VAL A 166 0.01 -7.69 3.52
N GLU A 167 1.06 -6.87 3.58
CA GLU A 167 1.16 -5.64 2.78
C GLU A 167 1.20 -5.92 1.27
N LEU A 168 1.95 -6.95 0.85
CA LEU A 168 1.98 -7.40 -0.55
C LEU A 168 0.60 -7.84 -1.01
N LEU A 169 -0.06 -8.73 -0.26
CA LEU A 169 -1.40 -9.24 -0.60
C LEU A 169 -2.45 -8.12 -0.69
N ASN A 170 -2.37 -7.13 0.21
CA ASN A 170 -3.27 -5.98 0.17
C ASN A 170 -3.04 -5.13 -1.09
N THR A 171 -1.78 -4.94 -1.48
CA THR A 171 -1.42 -4.19 -2.69
C THR A 171 -1.91 -4.90 -3.95
N GLU A 172 -1.69 -6.21 -4.05
CA GLU A 172 -2.21 -7.04 -5.15
C GLU A 172 -3.74 -7.00 -5.22
N ARG A 173 -4.42 -7.15 -4.08
CA ARG A 173 -5.88 -7.06 -4.00
C ARG A 173 -6.38 -5.69 -4.46
N ALA A 174 -5.74 -4.61 -4.04
CA ALA A 174 -6.13 -3.26 -4.43
C ALA A 174 -5.98 -3.05 -5.94
N ALA A 175 -4.89 -3.54 -6.55
CA ALA A 175 -4.67 -3.47 -7.99
C ALA A 175 -5.75 -4.24 -8.77
N LEU A 176 -6.06 -5.48 -8.38
CA LEU A 176 -7.12 -6.28 -9.00
C LEU A 176 -8.51 -5.63 -8.86
N GLN A 177 -8.80 -5.04 -7.70
CA GLN A 177 -10.06 -4.32 -7.49
C GLN A 177 -10.17 -3.10 -8.42
N GLN A 178 -9.09 -2.34 -8.60
CA GLN A 178 -9.07 -1.21 -9.52
C GLN A 178 -9.27 -1.66 -10.97
N GLU A 179 -8.65 -2.75 -11.38
CA GLU A 179 -8.85 -3.33 -12.72
C GLU A 179 -10.29 -3.76 -12.94
N LEU A 180 -10.90 -4.44 -11.96
CA LEU A 180 -12.30 -4.85 -12.03
C LEU A 180 -13.24 -3.63 -12.12
N ILE A 181 -13.03 -2.60 -11.30
CA ILE A 181 -13.82 -1.36 -11.34
C ILE A 181 -13.70 -0.70 -12.71
N ARG A 182 -12.49 -0.64 -13.27
CA ARG A 182 -12.26 -0.06 -14.59
C ARG A 182 -12.98 -0.84 -15.69
N ALA A 183 -12.88 -2.17 -15.68
CA ALA A 183 -13.57 -3.02 -16.64
C ALA A 183 -15.10 -2.87 -16.53
N GLN A 184 -15.64 -2.80 -15.30
CA GLN A 184 -17.06 -2.53 -15.07
C GLN A 184 -17.48 -1.16 -15.62
N GLN A 185 -16.68 -0.11 -15.42
CA GLN A 185 -16.95 1.22 -15.94
C GLN A 185 -16.90 1.28 -17.47
N GLU A 186 -15.94 0.60 -18.10
CA GLU A 186 -15.85 0.49 -19.56
C GLU A 186 -17.07 -0.25 -20.14
N ALA A 187 -17.48 -1.38 -19.55
CA ALA A 187 -18.69 -2.09 -19.95
C ALA A 187 -19.97 -1.25 -19.76
N LEU A 188 -20.06 -0.49 -18.66
CA LEU A 188 -21.19 0.43 -18.44
C LEU A 188 -21.20 1.59 -19.44
N ARG A 189 -20.03 2.07 -19.88
CA ARG A 189 -19.91 3.09 -20.93
C ARG A 189 -20.33 2.56 -22.29
N GLU A 190 -19.98 1.32 -22.64
CA GLU A 190 -20.47 0.67 -23.86
C GLU A 190 -22.01 0.54 -23.88
N LEU A 191 -22.63 0.43 -22.70
CA LEU A 191 -24.09 0.34 -22.53
C LEU A 191 -24.79 1.71 -22.44
N ALA A 192 -24.06 2.81 -22.32
CA ALA A 192 -24.63 4.15 -22.16
C ALA A 192 -24.75 4.87 -23.51
N THR A 193 -25.99 4.95 -24.02
CA THR A 193 -26.42 5.63 -25.27
C THR A 193 -25.84 5.05 -26.56
N PRO A 194 -26.31 3.86 -27.00
CA PRO A 194 -25.87 3.26 -28.24
C PRO A 194 -26.36 4.08 -29.44
N LEU A 195 -25.43 4.47 -30.31
CA LEU A 195 -25.75 4.93 -31.65
C LEU A 195 -26.09 3.70 -32.50
N VAL A 196 -27.36 3.52 -32.83
CA VAL A 196 -27.89 2.37 -33.55
C VAL A 196 -28.03 2.71 -35.04
N PRO A 197 -27.23 2.12 -35.95
CA PRO A 197 -27.46 2.28 -37.38
C PRO A 197 -28.78 1.57 -37.76
N LEU A 198 -29.67 2.29 -38.43
CA LEU A 198 -31.02 1.82 -38.75
C LEU A 198 -31.18 1.44 -40.24
N ALA A 199 -30.48 2.15 -41.13
CA ALA A 199 -30.40 1.91 -42.57
C ALA A 199 -29.21 2.70 -43.15
N ASP A 200 -28.83 2.50 -44.42
CA ASP A 200 -27.71 3.30 -44.99
C ASP A 200 -28.02 4.79 -44.91
N GLY A 201 -27.13 5.53 -44.25
CA GLY A 201 -27.27 6.97 -44.05
C GLY A 201 -28.27 7.37 -42.96
N VAL A 202 -28.79 6.43 -42.17
CA VAL A 202 -29.74 6.70 -41.07
C VAL A 202 -29.26 6.07 -39.76
N ILE A 203 -29.09 6.90 -38.74
CA ILE A 203 -28.66 6.48 -37.39
C ILE A 203 -29.70 6.91 -36.36
N ALA A 204 -29.83 6.16 -35.27
CA ALA A 204 -30.66 6.53 -34.13
C ALA A 204 -29.86 6.57 -32.83
N MET A 205 -30.20 7.52 -31.97
CA MET A 205 -29.63 7.69 -30.65
C MET A 205 -30.77 7.77 -29.62
N PRO A 206 -31.09 6.66 -28.93
CA PRO A 206 -32.10 6.65 -27.88
C PRO A 206 -31.53 7.22 -26.58
N LEU A 207 -32.22 8.22 -26.02
CA LEU A 207 -31.89 8.87 -24.76
C LEU A 207 -32.77 8.29 -23.64
N VAL A 208 -32.21 7.38 -22.85
CA VAL A 208 -32.91 6.70 -21.76
C VAL A 208 -32.44 7.21 -20.39
N GLY A 209 -33.38 7.63 -19.56
CA GLY A 209 -33.14 8.06 -18.17
C GLY A 209 -33.03 9.58 -18.00
N SER A 210 -32.57 10.03 -16.84
CA SER A 210 -32.31 11.45 -16.58
C SER A 210 -31.10 11.91 -17.38
N VAL A 211 -31.25 13.03 -18.09
CA VAL A 211 -30.16 13.69 -18.82
C VAL A 211 -29.75 14.90 -17.98
N ASP A 212 -28.47 14.93 -17.58
CA ASP A 212 -27.85 16.10 -16.96
C ASP A 212 -26.89 16.77 -17.97
N ALA A 213 -26.24 17.87 -17.56
CA ALA A 213 -25.35 18.64 -18.43
C ALA A 213 -24.13 17.84 -18.93
N GLU A 214 -23.55 16.99 -18.08
CA GLU A 214 -22.40 16.16 -18.43
C GLU A 214 -22.80 15.10 -19.47
N ARG A 215 -23.95 14.45 -19.23
CA ARG A 215 -24.52 13.46 -20.14
C ARG A 215 -24.92 14.09 -21.46
N ALA A 216 -25.45 15.31 -21.47
CA ALA A 216 -25.79 16.02 -22.70
C ALA A 216 -24.57 16.33 -23.58
N ALA A 217 -23.42 16.67 -22.96
CA ALA A 217 -22.17 16.87 -23.68
C ALA A 217 -21.66 15.54 -24.30
N GLN A 218 -21.71 14.44 -23.54
CA GLN A 218 -21.34 13.10 -24.03
C GLN A 218 -22.25 12.63 -25.18
N ILE A 219 -23.55 12.93 -25.09
CA ILE A 219 -24.53 12.65 -26.15
C ILE A 219 -24.14 13.37 -27.44
N MET A 220 -23.83 14.67 -27.35
CA MET A 220 -23.42 15.48 -28.49
C MET A 220 -22.14 14.97 -29.15
N GLU A 221 -21.11 14.66 -28.36
CA GLU A 221 -19.85 14.12 -28.88
C GLU A 221 -20.07 12.80 -29.61
N THR A 222 -20.84 11.89 -28.99
CA THR A 222 -21.15 10.58 -29.56
C THR A 222 -21.94 10.72 -30.86
N LEU A 223 -22.95 11.60 -30.89
CA LEU A 223 -23.73 11.90 -32.09
C LEU A 223 -22.87 12.43 -33.25
N LEU A 224 -22.03 13.45 -33.00
CA LEU A 224 -21.21 14.07 -34.03
C LEU A 224 -20.18 13.09 -34.62
N ARG A 225 -19.52 12.30 -33.75
CA ARG A 225 -18.62 11.23 -34.17
C ARG A 225 -19.35 10.20 -35.03
N GLY A 226 -20.51 9.72 -34.59
CA GLY A 226 -21.29 8.74 -35.34
C GLY A 226 -21.79 9.23 -36.69
N VAL A 227 -22.26 10.48 -36.77
CA VAL A 227 -22.67 11.10 -38.05
C VAL A 227 -21.51 11.13 -39.03
N SER A 228 -20.32 11.53 -38.57
CA SER A 228 -19.12 11.61 -39.40
C SER A 228 -18.62 10.23 -39.84
N GLU A 229 -18.46 9.29 -38.90
CA GLU A 229 -17.93 7.96 -39.16
C GLU A 229 -18.85 7.13 -40.07
N GLN A 230 -20.17 7.24 -39.88
CA GLN A 230 -21.16 6.46 -40.63
C GLN A 230 -21.69 7.19 -41.87
N SER A 231 -21.18 8.41 -42.16
CA SER A 231 -21.67 9.26 -43.25
C SER A 231 -23.20 9.40 -43.23
N ALA A 232 -23.76 9.56 -42.03
CA ALA A 232 -25.20 9.61 -41.84
C ALA A 232 -25.76 10.89 -42.44
N ARG A 233 -26.88 10.79 -43.15
CA ARG A 233 -27.64 11.93 -43.65
C ARG A 233 -28.78 12.30 -42.73
N ILE A 234 -29.27 11.35 -41.93
CA ILE A 234 -30.36 11.55 -40.98
C ILE A 234 -29.99 10.92 -39.65
N ALA A 235 -30.07 11.70 -38.58
CA ALA A 235 -29.87 11.25 -37.20
C ALA A 235 -31.16 11.41 -36.39
N LEU A 236 -31.70 10.28 -35.91
CA LEU A 236 -32.90 10.18 -35.11
C LEU A 236 -32.55 10.25 -33.62
N LEU A 237 -32.93 11.31 -32.91
CA LEU A 237 -32.74 11.42 -31.46
C LEU A 237 -34.04 11.08 -30.74
N ASP A 238 -34.10 9.91 -30.10
CA ASP A 238 -35.30 9.46 -29.39
C ASP A 238 -35.26 9.87 -27.92
N VAL A 239 -36.05 10.88 -27.55
CA VAL A 239 -36.13 11.45 -26.20
C VAL A 239 -37.24 10.83 -25.34
N THR A 240 -37.85 9.72 -25.77
CA THR A 240 -38.98 9.07 -25.10
C THR A 240 -38.71 8.71 -23.62
N GLY A 241 -37.44 8.50 -23.25
CA GLY A 241 -37.03 8.15 -21.89
C GLY A 241 -36.65 9.33 -20.98
N VAL A 242 -36.68 10.57 -21.49
CA VAL A 242 -36.28 11.77 -20.76
C VAL A 242 -37.45 12.29 -19.93
N ARG A 243 -37.32 12.34 -18.60
CA ARG A 243 -38.42 12.74 -17.70
C ARG A 243 -38.54 14.26 -17.51
N THR A 244 -37.41 14.96 -17.52
CA THR A 244 -37.30 16.41 -17.30
C THR A 244 -36.25 16.99 -18.23
N VAL A 245 -36.55 18.14 -18.82
CA VAL A 245 -35.61 18.92 -19.63
C VAL A 245 -35.47 20.27 -18.97
N ASP A 246 -34.24 20.64 -18.62
CA ASP A 246 -33.90 21.98 -18.14
C ASP A 246 -33.34 22.84 -19.29
N GLU A 247 -33.04 24.11 -19.00
CA GLU A 247 -32.46 25.04 -19.96
C GLU A 247 -31.11 24.54 -20.51
N THR A 248 -30.30 23.93 -19.65
CA THR A 248 -28.97 23.41 -19.99
C THR A 248 -29.04 22.28 -21.02
N VAL A 249 -29.93 21.30 -20.80
CA VAL A 249 -30.17 20.16 -21.68
C VAL A 249 -30.78 20.63 -23.00
N ALA A 250 -31.75 21.56 -22.98
CA ALA A 250 -32.34 22.12 -24.19
C ALA A 250 -31.28 22.82 -25.06
N ALA A 251 -30.41 23.64 -24.44
CA ALA A 251 -29.32 24.31 -25.13
C ALA A 251 -28.30 23.31 -25.73
N ALA A 252 -28.00 22.23 -25.02
CA ALA A 252 -27.10 21.19 -25.51
C ALA A 252 -27.68 20.44 -26.72
N LEU A 253 -28.97 20.08 -26.68
CA LEU A 253 -29.66 19.43 -27.80
C LEU A 253 -29.69 20.32 -29.05
N LEU A 254 -29.93 21.63 -28.89
CA LEU A 254 -29.85 22.58 -30.01
C LEU A 254 -28.44 22.69 -30.61
N ARG A 255 -27.41 22.78 -29.76
CA ARG A 255 -26.02 22.84 -30.23
C ARG A 255 -25.66 21.58 -31.01
N ALA A 256 -26.06 20.42 -30.51
CA ALA A 256 -25.87 19.15 -31.19
C ALA A 256 -26.57 19.15 -32.56
N ALA A 257 -27.84 19.57 -32.64
CA ALA A 257 -28.58 19.63 -33.88
C ALA A 257 -27.94 20.55 -34.94
N ARG A 258 -27.51 21.74 -34.52
CA ARG A 258 -26.80 22.70 -35.40
C ARG A 258 -25.45 22.15 -35.87
N ALA A 259 -24.68 21.54 -34.98
CA ALA A 259 -23.39 20.95 -35.32
C ALA A 259 -23.55 19.80 -36.33
N VAL A 260 -24.58 18.97 -36.18
CA VAL A 260 -24.91 17.90 -37.15
C VAL A 260 -25.36 18.47 -38.51
N GLN A 261 -26.14 19.56 -38.52
CA GLN A 261 -26.50 20.26 -39.76
C GLN A 261 -25.29 20.83 -40.50
N LEU A 262 -24.29 21.35 -39.77
CA LEU A 262 -23.03 21.82 -40.36
C LEU A 262 -22.22 20.67 -40.99
N LEU A 263 -22.37 19.45 -40.48
CA LEU A 263 -21.81 18.24 -41.09
C LEU A 263 -22.64 17.74 -42.29
N GLY A 264 -23.73 18.42 -42.65
CA GLY A 264 -24.58 18.08 -43.79
C GLY A 264 -25.60 16.97 -43.52
N ALA A 265 -25.89 16.68 -42.25
CA ALA A 265 -26.92 15.72 -41.87
C ALA A 265 -28.12 16.40 -41.20
N GLU A 266 -29.30 15.83 -41.40
CA GLU A 266 -30.55 16.26 -40.75
C GLU A 266 -30.70 15.60 -39.38
N VAL A 267 -31.12 16.38 -38.38
CA VAL A 267 -31.50 15.84 -37.07
C VAL A 267 -33.02 15.80 -36.95
N VAL A 268 -33.52 14.64 -36.55
CA VAL A 268 -34.94 14.39 -36.33
C VAL A 268 -35.14 13.99 -34.87
N LEU A 269 -35.83 14.83 -34.10
CA LEU A 269 -36.17 14.56 -32.70
C LEU A 269 -37.46 13.73 -32.64
N THR A 270 -37.45 12.61 -31.91
CA THR A 270 -38.60 11.74 -31.73
C THR A 270 -38.97 11.54 -30.26
N GLY A 271 -40.25 11.30 -29.96
CA GLY A 271 -40.67 10.94 -28.60
C GLY A 271 -40.81 12.11 -27.63
N LEU A 272 -40.99 13.34 -28.14
CA LEU A 272 -41.27 14.51 -27.31
C LEU A 272 -42.64 14.39 -26.64
N SER A 273 -42.65 14.41 -25.30
CA SER A 273 -43.90 14.43 -24.53
C SER A 273 -44.53 15.83 -24.55
N PRO A 274 -45.86 15.95 -24.31
CA PRO A 274 -46.53 17.25 -24.21
C PRO A 274 -45.93 18.15 -23.11
N VAL A 275 -45.52 17.54 -22.00
CA VAL A 275 -44.90 18.26 -20.86
C VAL A 275 -43.56 18.87 -21.29
N ILE A 276 -42.70 18.10 -21.97
CA ILE A 276 -41.41 18.60 -22.47
C ILE A 276 -41.62 19.71 -23.50
N SER A 277 -42.60 19.53 -24.40
CA SER A 277 -42.90 20.52 -25.44
C SER A 277 -43.31 21.87 -24.84
N GLN A 278 -44.12 21.87 -23.78
CA GLN A 278 -44.50 23.09 -23.06
C GLN A 278 -43.29 23.75 -22.39
N THR A 279 -42.42 22.96 -21.75
CA THR A 279 -41.19 23.47 -21.13
C THR A 279 -40.27 24.11 -22.16
N LEU A 280 -40.07 23.49 -23.32
CA LEU A 280 -39.22 24.03 -24.39
C LEU A 280 -39.76 25.35 -24.95
N VAL A 281 -41.09 25.47 -25.10
CA VAL A 281 -41.73 26.73 -25.51
C VAL A 281 -41.60 27.80 -24.43
N ALA A 282 -41.79 27.44 -23.16
CA ALA A 282 -41.64 28.37 -22.04
C ALA A 282 -40.21 28.91 -21.89
N LEU A 283 -39.21 28.10 -22.24
CA LEU A 283 -37.79 28.48 -22.27
C LEU A 283 -37.44 29.39 -23.47
N GLY A 284 -38.36 29.63 -24.41
CA GLY A 284 -38.12 30.49 -25.56
C GLY A 284 -37.09 29.93 -26.57
N VAL A 285 -36.94 28.61 -26.59
CA VAL A 285 -35.92 27.93 -27.40
C VAL A 285 -36.40 27.82 -28.85
N ASP A 286 -35.62 28.34 -29.80
CA ASP A 286 -35.94 28.26 -31.22
C ASP A 286 -35.48 26.92 -31.83
N PHE A 287 -36.46 26.09 -32.18
CA PHE A 287 -36.28 24.81 -32.88
C PHE A 287 -36.45 24.94 -34.41
N SER A 288 -36.45 26.16 -34.96
CA SER A 288 -36.49 26.36 -36.41
C SER A 288 -35.37 25.57 -37.09
N GLY A 289 -35.76 24.70 -38.03
CA GLY A 289 -34.84 23.80 -38.74
C GLY A 289 -34.61 22.42 -38.10
N ILE A 290 -35.22 22.10 -36.96
CA ILE A 290 -35.17 20.74 -36.37
C ILE A 290 -36.52 20.05 -36.59
N THR A 291 -36.49 18.92 -37.29
CA THR A 291 -37.70 18.13 -37.54
C THR A 291 -38.10 17.38 -36.28
N THR A 292 -39.31 17.59 -35.78
CA THR A 292 -39.84 16.88 -34.59
C THR A 292 -40.96 15.92 -34.98
N LEU A 293 -40.90 14.66 -34.52
CA LEU A 293 -41.90 13.63 -34.80
C LEU A 293 -42.35 12.93 -33.51
N ARG A 294 -43.56 12.37 -33.55
CA ARG A 294 -44.20 11.79 -32.36
C ARG A 294 -43.51 10.54 -31.80
N SER A 295 -42.79 9.78 -32.64
CA SER A 295 -42.15 8.54 -32.22
C SER A 295 -41.08 8.09 -33.20
N LEU A 296 -40.17 7.23 -32.74
CA LEU A 296 -39.09 6.68 -33.56
C LEU A 296 -39.60 5.96 -34.82
N GLN A 297 -40.74 5.27 -34.73
CA GLN A 297 -41.34 4.57 -35.88
C GLN A 297 -41.74 5.54 -37.00
N VAL A 298 -42.28 6.71 -36.64
CA VAL A 298 -42.61 7.75 -37.64
C VAL A 298 -41.34 8.38 -38.19
N GLY A 299 -40.32 8.57 -37.35
CA GLY A 299 -39.00 9.06 -37.78
C GLY A 299 -38.29 8.13 -38.76
N MET A 300 -38.38 6.81 -38.54
CA MET A 300 -37.87 5.83 -39.49
C MET A 300 -38.58 5.92 -40.85
N ALA A 301 -39.91 5.99 -40.84
CA ALA A 301 -40.69 6.11 -42.08
C ALA A 301 -40.37 7.40 -42.85
N TYR A 302 -40.14 8.50 -42.13
CA TYR A 302 -39.67 9.77 -42.69
C TYR A 302 -38.28 9.60 -43.34
N ALA A 303 -37.33 9.02 -42.62
CA ALA A 303 -35.95 8.87 -43.09
C ALA A 303 -35.84 7.98 -44.35
N LEU A 304 -36.64 6.91 -44.42
CA LEU A 304 -36.68 6.04 -45.59
C LEU A 304 -37.24 6.74 -46.83
N ARG A 305 -38.28 7.57 -46.68
CA ARG A 305 -38.86 8.34 -47.81
C ARG A 305 -37.90 9.40 -48.34
N ALA A 306 -37.22 10.13 -47.45
CA ALA A 306 -36.21 11.11 -47.84
C ALA A 306 -35.07 10.47 -48.65
N LYS A 307 -34.72 9.21 -48.37
CA LYS A 307 -33.76 8.41 -49.16
C LYS A 307 -34.29 8.10 -50.57
N GLU A 308 -35.56 7.71 -50.70
CA GLU A 308 -36.20 7.39 -51.98
C GLU A 308 -36.29 8.60 -52.92
N GLU A 309 -36.64 9.77 -52.39
CA GLU A 309 -36.71 11.04 -53.14
C GLU A 309 -35.32 11.48 -53.65
N THR A 310 -34.28 11.31 -52.82
CA THR A 310 -32.89 11.61 -53.20
C THR A 310 -32.35 10.61 -54.23
N GLY A 311 -32.78 9.34 -54.17
CA GLY A 311 -32.42 8.29 -55.12
C GLY A 311 -33.09 8.44 -56.48
N THR A 312 -34.38 8.82 -56.50
CA THR A 312 -35.14 9.05 -57.73
C THR A 312 -34.69 10.32 -58.47
N ALA A 313 -34.32 11.39 -57.76
CA ALA A 313 -33.72 12.59 -58.36
C ALA A 313 -32.38 12.30 -59.06
N ARG A 314 -31.55 11.40 -58.50
CA ARG A 314 -30.30 10.94 -59.13
C ARG A 314 -30.54 10.03 -60.34
N ALA A 315 -31.57 9.18 -60.31
CA ALA A 315 -31.91 8.29 -61.42
C ALA A 315 -32.48 9.05 -62.63
N LEU A 316 -33.29 10.09 -62.40
CA LEU A 316 -33.87 10.93 -63.46
C LEU A 316 -32.86 11.90 -64.10
N GLY A 317 -31.83 12.34 -63.36
CA GLY A 317 -30.74 13.17 -63.91
C GLY A 317 -29.75 12.41 -64.81
N ALA A 318 -29.74 11.08 -64.79
CA ALA A 318 -28.84 10.26 -65.61
C ALA A 318 -29.38 9.95 -67.03
N TRP A 319 -30.65 10.26 -67.29
CA TRP A 319 -31.31 10.06 -68.59
C TRP A 319 -31.67 11.41 -69.22
N GLY A 320 -30.68 12.15 -69.71
CA GLY A 320 -30.92 13.46 -70.31
C GLY A 320 -29.81 13.97 -71.21
N SER A 321 -29.71 13.44 -72.44
CA SER A 321 -29.40 14.19 -73.67
C SER A 321 -29.39 13.24 -74.89
N PRO A 322 -30.36 13.30 -75.83
CA PRO A 322 -30.19 12.69 -77.13
C PRO A 322 -29.20 13.54 -77.93
N ARG A 323 -28.01 13.00 -78.23
CA ARG A 323 -27.07 13.61 -79.17
C ARG A 323 -27.74 13.69 -80.55
N ARG A 324 -28.17 14.89 -80.94
CA ARG A 324 -28.41 15.24 -82.35
C ARG A 324 -27.06 15.34 -83.05
N GLY A 325 -27.02 14.82 -84.28
CA GLY A 325 -25.86 14.79 -85.19
C GLY A 325 -25.31 16.18 -85.55
N PRO A 326 -24.30 16.22 -86.42
CA PRO A 326 -24.49 15.82 -87.82
C PRO A 326 -23.90 14.46 -88.19
#